data_AF-A0A8R2QZD8-F1
#
_entry.id   AF-A0A8R2QZD8-F1
#
_cell.length_a   1.000
_cell.length_b   1.000
_cell.length_c   1.000
_cell.angle_alpha   90.00
_cell.angle_beta   90.00
_cell.angle_gamma   90.00
#
_symmetry.space_group_name_H-M   'P 1'
#
loop_
_entity.id
_entity.type
_entity.pdbx_description
1 polymer ?
#
loop_
_entity_poly.entity_id
_entity_poly.type
_entity_poly.pdbx_seq_one_letter_code
_entity_poly.pdbx_strand_id
1 'polypeptide(L)'
;MSTKVRKFVDNCVVCRTSKGASGAVQAQMHPIQKPSAAFQVIHMDITGKMGTSNDQHTLAALKRTVHLFGTPVQIIVDGGREFLGEFKTYCDRGVQEK
;
A
#
# COMPACT_ATOMS: atom_id res chain seq x y z
N MET A 1 -10.03 39.12 0.15
CA MET A 1 -8.76 39.21 -0.60
C MET A 1 -9.04 39.88 -1.93
N SER A 2 -8.24 40.87 -2.34
CA SER A 2 -8.44 41.59 -3.60
C SER A 2 -8.33 40.64 -4.81
N THR A 3 -9.19 40.84 -5.82
CA THR A 3 -9.22 40.04 -7.06
C THR A 3 -7.89 40.08 -7.81
N LYS A 4 -7.18 41.22 -7.77
CA LYS A 4 -5.84 41.36 -8.34
C LYS A 4 -4.82 40.46 -7.64
N VAL A 5 -4.81 40.47 -6.31
CA VAL A 5 -3.88 39.66 -5.51
C VAL A 5 -4.15 38.17 -5.72
N ARG A 6 -5.43 37.76 -5.80
CA ARG A 6 -5.81 36.37 -6.09
C ARG A 6 -5.26 35.89 -7.43
N LYS A 7 -5.36 36.71 -8.49
CA LYS A 7 -4.78 36.37 -9.81
C LYS A 7 -3.28 36.12 -9.75
N PHE A 8 -2.51 36.90 -8.98
CA PHE A 8 -1.07 36.66 -8.84
C PHE A 8 -0.77 35.39 -8.04
N VAL A 9 -1.51 35.15 -6.95
CA VAL A 9 -1.31 33.96 -6.11
C VAL A 9 -1.68 32.67 -6.86
N ASP A 10 -2.80 32.66 -7.59
CA ASP A 10 -3.28 31.49 -8.32
C ASP A 10 -2.37 31.11 -9.51
N ASN A 11 -1.66 32.09 -10.08
CA ASN A 11 -0.71 31.87 -11.18
C ASN A 11 0.74 31.73 -10.71
N CYS A 12 1.04 31.91 -9.43
CA CYS A 12 2.39 31.75 -8.89
C CYS A 12 2.74 30.27 -8.75
N VAL A 13 3.69 29.79 -9.57
CA VAL A 13 4.14 28.38 -9.56
C VAL A 13 4.59 27.93 -8.17
N VAL A 14 5.35 28.77 -7.47
CA VAL A 14 5.83 28.48 -6.10
C VAL A 14 4.67 28.33 -5.13
N CYS A 15 3.65 29.20 -5.20
CA CYS A 15 2.48 29.07 -4.34
C CYS A 15 1.69 27.80 -4.64
N ARG A 16 1.57 27.42 -5.92
CA ARG A 16 0.80 26.26 -6.36
C ARG A 16 1.46 24.93 -6.01
N THR A 17 2.80 24.88 -5.96
CA THR A 17 3.53 23.65 -5.61
C THR A 17 3.79 23.52 -4.11
N SER A 18 4.01 24.64 -3.41
CA SER A 18 4.36 24.62 -1.98
C SER A 18 3.15 24.72 -1.05
N LYS A 19 1.97 25.13 -1.53
CA LYS A 19 0.76 25.23 -0.71
C LYS A 19 -0.33 24.31 -1.24
N GLY A 20 -0.94 23.55 -0.34
CA GLY A 20 -2.15 22.79 -0.64
C GLY A 20 -3.31 23.73 -0.98
N ALA A 21 -4.24 23.27 -1.81
CA ALA A 21 -5.43 24.03 -2.21
C ALA A 21 -6.33 24.38 -1.00
N SER A 22 -6.27 23.59 0.07
CA SER A 22 -6.96 23.81 1.34
C SER A 22 -6.22 23.12 2.50
N GLY A 23 -6.67 23.34 3.73
CA GLY A 23 -6.20 22.59 4.90
C GLY A 23 -6.60 21.11 4.85
N ALA A 24 -6.27 20.34 5.89
CA ALA A 24 -6.67 18.94 5.98
C ALA A 24 -8.20 18.81 5.86
N VAL A 25 -8.67 18.08 4.84
CA VAL A 25 -10.07 17.73 4.68
C VAL A 25 -10.24 16.31 5.20
N GLN A 26 -11.21 16.10 6.09
CA GLN A 26 -11.55 14.76 6.53
C GLN A 26 -12.14 13.97 5.35
N ALA A 27 -11.38 13.01 4.85
CA ALA A 27 -11.84 12.11 3.81
C ALA A 27 -12.79 11.05 4.39
N GLN A 28 -13.76 10.60 3.60
CA GLN A 28 -14.50 9.40 3.92
C GLN A 28 -13.56 8.21 3.76
N MET A 29 -13.30 7.49 4.85
CA MET A 29 -12.54 6.24 4.78
C MET A 29 -13.40 5.20 4.05
N HIS A 30 -12.86 4.58 3.00
CA HIS A 30 -13.47 3.40 2.37
C HIS A 30 -13.05 2.15 3.16
N PRO A 31 -13.94 1.53 3.94
CA PRO A 31 -13.54 0.39 4.77
C PRO A 31 -13.17 -0.81 3.89
N ILE A 32 -12.06 -1.46 4.22
CA ILE A 32 -11.69 -2.73 3.60
C ILE A 32 -12.66 -3.80 4.12
N GLN A 33 -13.26 -4.55 3.20
CA GLN A 33 -14.22 -5.61 3.51
C GLN A 33 -13.54 -6.71 4.32
N LYS A 34 -14.10 -7.02 5.50
CA LYS A 34 -13.61 -8.10 6.36
C LYS A 34 -14.46 -9.35 6.11
N PRO A 35 -13.95 -10.36 5.42
CA PRO A 35 -14.69 -11.60 5.21
C PRO A 35 -14.93 -12.34 6.54
N SER A 36 -15.97 -13.18 6.56
CA SER A 36 -16.34 -13.98 7.72
C SER A 36 -15.45 -15.21 7.92
N ALA A 37 -14.92 -15.77 6.82
CA ALA A 37 -14.01 -16.90 6.88
C ALA A 37 -12.59 -16.44 7.22
N ALA A 38 -11.96 -17.16 8.13
CA ALA A 38 -10.57 -16.93 8.48
C ALA A 38 -9.68 -17.04 7.24
N PHE A 39 -8.62 -16.23 7.22
CA PHE A 39 -7.54 -16.33 6.24
C PHE A 39 -7.92 -16.08 4.76
N GLN A 40 -9.13 -15.57 4.47
CA GLN A 40 -9.50 -15.15 3.11
C GLN A 40 -8.74 -13.90 2.65
N VAL A 41 -8.58 -12.92 3.53
CA VAL A 41 -7.87 -11.66 3.24
C VAL A 41 -6.74 -11.51 4.25
N ILE A 42 -5.50 -11.37 3.78
CA ILE A 42 -4.33 -11.07 4.61
C ILE A 42 -3.88 -9.65 4.34
N HIS A 43 -3.67 -8.88 5.40
CA HIS A 43 -2.97 -7.60 5.35
C HIS A 43 -1.55 -7.84 5.81
N MET A 44 -0.57 -7.52 4.95
CA MET A 44 0.83 -7.79 5.22
C MET A 44 1.62 -6.47 5.17
N ASP A 45 2.45 -6.27 6.18
CA ASP A 45 3.32 -5.12 6.33
C ASP A 45 4.65 -5.56 6.96
N ILE A 46 5.70 -4.78 6.74
CA ILE A 46 7.06 -5.05 7.23
C ILE A 46 7.40 -4.01 8.30
N THR A 47 7.55 -4.47 9.54
CA THR A 47 7.88 -3.58 10.65
C THR A 47 9.38 -3.28 10.74
N GLY A 48 9.73 -1.99 10.75
CA GLY A 48 11.03 -1.46 11.18
C GLY A 48 12.25 -1.77 10.31
N LYS A 49 13.43 -1.31 10.76
CA LYS A 49 14.75 -1.51 10.13
C LYS A 49 15.59 -2.55 10.87
N MET A 50 15.04 -3.72 11.20
CA MET A 50 15.89 -4.84 11.61
C MET A 50 16.39 -5.59 10.37
N GLY A 51 17.45 -5.04 9.75
CA GLY A 51 18.09 -5.62 8.56
C GLY A 51 17.60 -5.04 7.23
N THR A 52 18.17 -5.54 6.13
CA THR A 52 17.74 -5.20 4.77
C THR A 52 16.53 -6.06 4.41
N SER A 53 15.35 -5.44 4.34
CA SER A 53 14.19 -6.06 3.70
C SER A 53 14.44 -6.13 2.19
N ASN A 54 14.28 -7.32 1.62
CA ASN A 54 14.27 -7.55 0.18
C ASN A 54 13.05 -8.40 -0.17
N ASP A 55 12.70 -8.44 -1.46
CA ASP A 55 11.56 -9.19 -1.97
C ASP A 55 11.63 -10.69 -1.65
N GLN A 56 12.83 -11.28 -1.62
CA GLN A 56 13.05 -12.69 -1.26
C GLN A 56 12.65 -13.01 0.18
N HIS A 57 13.00 -12.16 1.15
CA HIS A 57 12.63 -12.35 2.55
C HIS A 57 11.11 -12.22 2.75
N THR A 58 10.49 -11.25 2.07
CA THR A 58 9.04 -11.05 2.07
C THR A 58 8.31 -12.24 1.46
N LEU A 59 8.79 -12.74 0.32
CA LEU A 59 8.25 -13.94 -0.32
C LEU A 59 8.40 -15.19 0.56
N ALA A 60 9.54 -15.36 1.22
CA ALA A 60 9.75 -16.46 2.15
C ALA A 60 8.78 -16.40 3.35
N ALA A 61 8.49 -15.20 3.86
CA ALA A 61 7.48 -15.01 4.90
C ALA A 61 6.09 -15.39 4.40
N LEU A 62 5.68 -14.93 3.22
CA LEU A 62 4.41 -15.29 2.62
C LEU A 62 4.28 -16.81 2.43
N LYS A 63 5.30 -17.48 1.92
CA LYS A 63 5.29 -18.95 1.74
C LYS A 63 5.12 -19.69 3.06
N ARG A 64 5.76 -19.23 4.14
CA ARG A 64 5.56 -19.82 5.49
C ARG A 64 4.13 -19.62 5.98
N THR A 65 3.58 -18.42 5.77
CA THR A 65 2.20 -18.08 6.13
C THR A 65 1.20 -18.92 5.35
N VAL A 66 1.42 -19.13 4.05
CA VAL A 66 0.62 -20.03 3.20
C VAL A 66 0.70 -21.48 3.71
N HIS A 67 1.90 -21.97 4.02
CA HIS A 67 2.08 -23.34 4.49
C HIS A 67 1.36 -23.61 5.84
N LEU A 68 1.32 -22.63 6.74
CA LEU A 68 0.71 -22.79 8.07
C LEU A 68 -0.81 -22.68 8.06
N PHE A 69 -1.38 -21.87 7.16
CA PHE A 69 -2.79 -21.46 7.24
C PHE A 69 -3.58 -21.68 5.95
N GLY A 70 -2.93 -22.18 4.90
CA GLY A 70 -3.51 -22.39 3.57
C GLY A 70 -3.31 -21.20 2.63
N THR A 71 -3.88 -21.28 1.43
CA THR A 71 -3.77 -20.19 0.44
C THR A 71 -4.85 -19.13 0.66
N PRO A 72 -4.50 -17.84 0.86
CA PRO A 72 -5.49 -16.77 0.96
C PRO A 72 -6.11 -16.45 -0.39
N VAL A 73 -7.32 -15.89 -0.36
CA VAL A 73 -7.99 -15.38 -1.58
C VAL A 73 -7.39 -14.05 -2.01
N GLN A 74 -7.02 -13.20 -1.05
CA GLN A 74 -6.50 -11.87 -1.29
C GLN A 74 -5.38 -11.52 -0.31
N ILE A 75 -4.34 -10.86 -0.82
CA ILE A 75 -3.25 -10.28 -0.04
C ILE A 75 -3.23 -8.77 -0.31
N ILE A 76 -3.27 -7.97 0.74
CA ILE A 76 -3.23 -6.50 0.68
C ILE A 76 -1.91 -6.05 1.31
N VAL A 77 -1.16 -5.26 0.55
CA VAL A 77 0.17 -4.73 0.89
C VAL A 77 0.23 -3.26 0.51
N ASP A 78 1.24 -2.54 1.01
CA ASP A 78 1.51 -1.17 0.60
C ASP A 78 2.28 -1.11 -0.74
N GLY A 79 2.64 0.11 -1.17
CA GLY A 79 3.45 0.35 -2.37
C GLY A 79 4.96 0.11 -2.19
N GLY A 80 5.38 -0.62 -1.16
CA GLY A 80 6.77 -0.92 -0.83
C GLY A 80 7.47 -1.73 -1.91
N ARG A 81 8.80 -1.55 -2.02
CA ARG A 81 9.61 -2.23 -3.06
C ARG A 81 9.76 -3.72 -2.77
N GLU A 82 9.63 -4.09 -1.52
CA GLU A 82 9.66 -5.43 -0.96
C GLU A 82 8.50 -6.31 -1.44
N PHE A 83 7.41 -5.69 -1.91
CA PHE A 83 6.23 -6.38 -2.45
C PHE A 83 6.21 -6.40 -3.99
N LEU A 84 7.29 -5.94 -4.63
CA LEU A 84 7.47 -6.02 -6.07
C LEU A 84 8.27 -7.28 -6.45
N GLY A 85 8.75 -7.37 -7.70
CA GLY A 85 9.69 -8.41 -8.12
C GLY A 85 9.16 -9.84 -8.01
N GLU A 86 9.92 -10.71 -7.33
CA GLU A 86 9.57 -12.13 -7.17
C GLU A 86 8.30 -12.33 -6.34
N PHE A 87 8.08 -11.47 -5.33
CA PHE A 87 6.87 -11.51 -4.51
C PHE A 87 5.62 -11.34 -5.38
N LYS A 88 5.58 -10.26 -6.17
CA LYS A 88 4.44 -10.00 -7.06
C LYS A 88 4.26 -11.13 -8.09
N THR A 89 5.36 -11.57 -8.69
CA THR A 89 5.34 -12.66 -9.68
C THR A 89 4.77 -13.96 -9.10
N TYR A 90 5.07 -14.28 -7.84
CA TYR A 90 4.52 -15.43 -7.15
C TYR A 90 3.01 -15.29 -6.92
N CYS A 91 2.54 -14.13 -6.47
CA CYS A 91 1.11 -13.87 -6.28
C CYS A 91 0.32 -13.92 -7.60
N ASP A 92 0.88 -13.35 -8.68
CA ASP A 92 0.22 -13.29 -10.00
C ASP A 92 0.06 -14.68 -10.64
N ARG A 93 0.98 -15.61 -10.37
CA ARG A 93 0.93 -16.99 -10.93
C ARG A 93 -0.12 -17.87 -10.27
N GLY A 94 -0.76 -17.39 -9.21
CA GLY A 94 -1.57 -18.20 -8.31
C GLY A 94 -0.65 -19.04 -7.42
N VAL A 95 -0.96 -19.05 -6.13
CA VAL A 95 -0.29 -19.89 -5.13
C VAL A 95 -0.66 -21.35 -5.46
N GLN A 96 0.08 -21.98 -6.35
CA GLN A 96 -0.06 -23.41 -6.65
C GLN A 96 0.92 -24.17 -5.76
N GLU A 97 0.40 -24.88 -4.77
CA GLU A 97 1.15 -25.93 -4.08
C GLU A 97 1.50 -27.02 -5.10
N LYS A 98 2.78 -27.43 -5.10
CA LYS A 98 3.17 -28.74 -5.61
C LYS A 98 3.06 -29.75 -4.49
#